data_AF-A0A529LI18-F1
#
_entry.id   AF-A0A529LI18-F1
#
_cell.length_a   1.000
_cell.length_b   1.000
_cell.length_c   1.000
_cell.angle_alpha   90.00
_cell.angle_beta   90.00
_cell.angle_gamma   90.00
#
_symmetry.space_group_name_H-M   'P 1'
#
loop_
_entity.id
_entity.type
_entity.pdbx_description
1 polymer ?
#
loop_
_entity_poly.entity_id
_entity_poly.type
_entity_poly.pdbx_seq_one_letter_code
_entity_poly.pdbx_strand_id
1 'polypeptide(L)'
;LGYEPQSEVLGINVIYEGMKNKDLDLFLGYWDPAMVTYYEPYKKGDGSIENVRVNLVGAKYTFAVPTYVWDAGVKDLSDLHKFADKFGKKMYGIEPGSNQLMMDAIADPQFGLDGWQVVESSEAGMLSEVGY
;
A
#
# COMPACT_ATOMS: atom_id res chain seq x y z
N LEU A 1 23.97 -22.38 5.20
CA LEU A 1 24.27 -21.47 6.33
C LEU A 1 23.85 -22.03 7.69
N GLY A 2 23.05 -23.10 7.77
CA GLY A 2 22.75 -23.79 9.04
C GLY A 2 21.70 -23.10 9.93
N TYR A 3 21.05 -22.04 9.43
CA TYR A 3 19.93 -21.39 10.10
C TYR A 3 18.60 -22.07 9.77
N GLU A 4 17.64 -21.97 10.69
CA GLU A 4 16.26 -22.42 10.53
C GLU A 4 15.33 -21.20 10.57
N PRO A 5 15.06 -20.55 9.42
CA PRO A 5 14.20 -19.37 9.39
C PRO A 5 12.74 -19.76 9.58
N GLN A 6 12.01 -18.91 10.29
CA GLN A 6 10.55 -18.94 10.35
C GLN A 6 10.00 -17.67 9.70
N SER A 7 8.88 -17.79 8.99
CA SER A 7 8.22 -16.67 8.33
C SER A 7 6.75 -16.68 8.71
N GLU A 8 6.24 -15.51 9.05
CA GLU A 8 4.84 -15.30 9.39
C GLU A 8 4.21 -14.29 8.44
N VAL A 9 2.90 -14.44 8.19
CA VAL A 9 2.12 -13.47 7.42
C VAL A 9 1.42 -12.56 8.41
N LEU A 10 1.89 -11.33 8.52
CA LEU A 10 1.46 -10.35 9.52
C LEU A 10 1.11 -9.02 8.85
N GLY A 11 0.18 -8.27 9.45
CA GLY A 11 -0.11 -6.90 9.03
C GLY A 11 1.02 -5.93 9.37
N ILE A 12 1.17 -4.85 8.59
CA ILE A 12 2.31 -3.91 8.70
C ILE A 12 2.50 -3.37 10.13
N ASN A 13 1.42 -2.98 10.82
CA ASN A 13 1.50 -2.48 12.19
C ASN A 13 2.01 -3.56 13.18
N VAL A 14 1.60 -4.80 12.99
CA VAL A 14 2.04 -5.94 13.81
C VAL A 14 3.51 -6.25 13.57
N ILE A 15 3.96 -6.15 12.32
CA ILE A 15 5.38 -6.34 11.96
C ILE A 15 6.27 -5.32 12.68
N TYR A 16 5.95 -4.02 12.61
CA TYR A 16 6.79 -3.01 13.27
C TYR A 16 6.75 -3.13 14.80
N GLU A 17 5.59 -3.41 15.39
CA GLU A 17 5.50 -3.61 16.84
C GLU A 17 6.22 -4.89 17.29
N GLY A 18 6.14 -5.97 16.52
CA GLY A 18 6.87 -7.20 16.76
C GLY A 18 8.39 -7.02 16.68
N MET A 19 8.89 -6.24 15.72
CA MET A 19 10.31 -5.88 15.65
C MET A 19 10.75 -5.06 16.88
N LYS A 20 9.96 -4.07 17.29
CA LYS A 20 10.23 -3.27 18.50
C LYS A 20 10.26 -4.13 19.77
N ASN A 21 9.34 -5.08 19.88
CA ASN A 21 9.23 -5.99 21.03
C ASN A 21 10.22 -7.17 20.98
N LYS A 22 10.99 -7.29 19.88
CA LYS A 22 11.95 -8.39 19.62
C LYS A 22 11.29 -9.76 19.43
N ASP A 23 10.02 -9.76 19.01
CA ASP A 23 9.32 -10.96 18.56
C ASP A 23 9.66 -11.28 17.08
N LEU A 24 10.13 -10.29 16.32
CA LEU A 24 10.59 -10.43 14.93
C LEU A 24 12.00 -9.85 14.76
N ASP A 25 12.86 -10.58 14.05
CA ASP A 25 14.24 -10.15 13.83
C ASP A 25 14.40 -9.22 12.60
N LEU A 26 13.65 -9.49 11.53
CA LEU A 26 13.87 -8.84 10.22
C LEU A 26 12.55 -8.65 9.46
N PHE A 27 12.45 -7.49 8.80
CA PHE A 27 11.43 -7.21 7.79
C PHE A 27 12.09 -6.74 6.49
N LEU A 28 11.86 -7.47 5.40
CA LEU A 28 12.45 -7.17 4.09
C LEU A 28 11.51 -6.39 3.15
N GLY A 29 10.28 -6.11 3.60
CA GLY A 29 9.21 -5.52 2.81
C GLY A 29 8.99 -4.03 3.05
N TYR A 30 9.99 -3.28 3.53
CA TYR A 30 9.86 -1.82 3.66
C TYR A 30 9.89 -1.15 2.28
N TRP A 31 8.76 -0.58 1.86
CA TRP A 31 8.61 0.14 0.60
C TRP A 31 8.74 1.66 0.81
N ASP A 32 9.90 2.22 0.47
CA ASP A 32 10.14 3.66 0.51
C ASP A 32 9.65 4.34 -0.80
N PRO A 33 8.90 5.47 -0.77
CA PRO A 33 8.41 6.21 0.40
C PRO A 33 7.03 5.77 0.92
N ALA A 34 6.40 4.76 0.31
CA ALA A 34 5.02 4.37 0.58
C ALA A 34 4.73 3.95 2.03
N MET A 35 5.74 3.45 2.75
CA MET A 35 5.62 2.98 4.12
C MET A 35 6.25 3.90 5.16
N VAL A 36 6.64 5.13 4.78
CA VAL A 36 7.30 6.09 5.70
C VAL A 36 6.46 6.33 6.95
N THR A 37 5.14 6.48 6.80
CA THR A 37 4.21 6.72 7.92
C THR A 37 4.23 5.62 8.98
N TYR A 38 4.45 4.37 8.58
CA TYR A 38 4.55 3.23 9.49
C TYR A 38 5.93 3.14 10.14
N TYR A 39 7.00 3.50 9.42
CA TYR A 39 8.38 3.36 9.89
C TYR A 39 8.84 4.52 10.79
N GLU A 40 8.41 5.75 10.51
CA GLU A 40 8.91 6.96 11.19
C GLU A 40 8.85 6.91 12.73
N PRO A 41 7.79 6.39 13.38
CA PRO A 41 7.72 6.32 14.84
C PRO A 41 8.86 5.51 15.46
N TYR A 42 9.30 4.44 14.80
CA TYR A 42 10.34 3.52 15.27
C TYR A 42 11.76 4.00 14.94
N LYS A 43 11.89 4.83 13.89
CA LYS A 43 13.15 5.49 13.53
C LYS A 43 13.45 6.72 14.40
N LYS A 44 12.47 7.64 14.51
CA LYS A 44 12.66 8.94 15.18
C LYS A 44 12.35 8.88 16.68
N GLY A 45 11.51 7.95 17.12
CA GLY A 45 11.05 7.85 18.50
C GLY A 45 12.09 7.19 19.41
N ASP A 46 12.26 5.88 19.28
CA ASP A 46 13.11 5.07 20.18
C ASP A 46 14.36 4.49 19.51
N GLY A 47 14.49 4.61 18.18
CA GLY A 47 15.59 4.01 17.43
C GLY A 47 15.60 2.48 17.52
N SER A 48 14.44 1.88 17.81
CA SER A 48 14.29 0.43 18.00
C SER A 48 14.52 -0.37 16.72
N ILE A 49 14.38 0.27 15.55
CA ILE A 49 14.44 -0.39 14.24
C ILE A 49 15.43 0.31 13.32
N GLU A 50 16.42 -0.45 12.85
CA GLU A 50 17.46 0.00 11.92
C GLU A 50 17.10 -0.36 10.47
N ASN A 51 17.35 0.57 9.54
CA ASN A 51 17.35 0.27 8.11
C ASN A 51 18.77 -0.14 7.68
N VAL A 52 18.94 -1.43 7.37
CA VAL A 52 20.25 -2.02 7.09
C VAL A 52 20.79 -1.64 5.71
N ARG A 53 19.97 -1.79 4.66
CA ARG A 53 20.33 -1.47 3.27
C ARG A 53 19.12 -1.50 2.34
N VAL A 54 19.29 -0.88 1.17
CA VAL A 54 18.38 -1.05 0.04
C VAL A 54 18.56 -2.45 -0.58
N ASN A 55 17.48 -3.22 -0.67
CA ASN A 55 17.48 -4.56 -1.28
C ASN A 55 16.89 -4.59 -2.71
N LEU A 56 16.10 -3.58 -3.10
CA LEU A 56 15.45 -3.47 -4.40
C LEU A 56 15.35 -2.00 -4.83
N VAL A 57 15.59 -1.73 -6.12
CA VAL A 57 15.46 -0.40 -6.73
C VAL A 57 14.65 -0.49 -8.03
N GLY A 58 14.04 0.63 -8.44
CA GLY A 58 13.26 0.72 -9.68
C GLY A 58 11.86 0.11 -9.59
N ALA A 59 11.46 -0.39 -8.43
CA ALA A 59 10.09 -0.82 -8.19
C ALA A 59 9.13 0.37 -8.19
N LYS A 60 7.90 0.15 -8.67
CA LYS A 60 6.86 1.18 -8.72
C LYS A 60 5.65 0.70 -7.95
N TYR A 61 5.13 1.58 -7.09
CA TYR A 61 3.88 1.37 -6.39
C TYR A 61 2.98 2.57 -6.63
N THR A 62 1.86 2.35 -7.34
CA THR A 62 0.95 3.41 -7.77
C THR A 62 -0.40 2.81 -8.16
N PHE A 63 -1.38 3.68 -8.42
CA PHE A 63 -2.70 3.30 -8.91
C PHE A 63 -2.63 2.76 -10.34
N ALA A 64 -3.53 1.84 -10.65
CA ALA A 64 -3.65 1.24 -11.97
C ALA A 64 -5.12 1.11 -12.38
N VAL A 65 -5.34 1.06 -13.68
CA VAL A 65 -6.63 0.73 -14.28
C VAL A 65 -6.38 -0.25 -15.45
N PRO A 66 -7.34 -1.11 -15.81
CA PRO A 66 -7.26 -1.92 -17.02
C PRO A 66 -7.05 -1.08 -18.28
N THR A 67 -6.48 -1.69 -19.32
CA THR A 67 -6.26 -1.02 -20.62
C THR A 67 -7.54 -0.41 -21.20
N TYR A 68 -8.68 -1.09 -21.10
CA TYR A 68 -9.94 -0.55 -21.62
C TYR A 68 -10.41 0.71 -20.88
N VAL A 69 -10.08 0.85 -19.59
CA VAL A 69 -10.39 2.04 -18.77
C VAL A 69 -9.45 3.18 -19.11
N TRP A 70 -8.16 2.86 -19.28
CA TRP A 70 -7.17 3.80 -19.78
C TRP A 70 -7.61 4.36 -21.14
N ASP A 71 -7.96 3.50 -22.09
CA ASP A 71 -8.39 3.89 -23.44
C ASP A 71 -9.70 4.69 -23.44
N ALA A 72 -10.56 4.46 -22.44
CA ALA A 72 -11.77 5.26 -22.21
C ALA A 72 -11.50 6.65 -21.62
N GLY A 73 -10.25 6.99 -21.30
CA GLY A 73 -9.83 8.36 -20.96
C GLY A 73 -9.42 8.59 -19.51
N VAL A 74 -9.29 7.54 -18.68
CA VAL A 74 -8.73 7.67 -17.33
C VAL A 74 -7.21 7.62 -17.42
N LYS A 75 -6.56 8.79 -17.36
CA LYS A 75 -5.11 8.94 -17.52
C LYS A 75 -4.41 9.40 -16.25
N ASP A 76 -5.16 10.03 -15.36
CA ASP A 76 -4.71 10.54 -14.08
C ASP A 76 -5.71 10.16 -12.97
N LEU A 77 -5.26 10.15 -11.72
CA LEU A 77 -6.14 9.93 -10.57
C LEU A 77 -7.26 10.97 -10.51
N SER A 78 -6.95 12.22 -10.89
CA SER A 78 -7.93 13.29 -11.03
C SER A 78 -8.94 13.07 -12.16
N ASP A 79 -8.79 12.08 -13.04
CA ASP A 79 -9.83 11.76 -14.04
C ASP A 79 -10.97 10.92 -13.47
N LEU A 80 -10.77 10.25 -12.32
CA LEU A 80 -11.74 9.32 -11.75
C LEU A 80 -13.10 9.97 -11.47
N HIS A 81 -13.11 11.22 -10.98
CA HIS A 81 -14.36 11.93 -10.67
C HIS A 81 -15.28 12.08 -11.89
N LYS A 82 -14.71 12.18 -13.11
CA LYS A 82 -15.46 12.30 -14.37
C LYS A 82 -16.28 11.04 -14.69
N PHE A 83 -15.91 9.92 -14.09
CA PHE A 83 -16.48 8.59 -14.33
C PHE A 83 -17.00 7.93 -13.04
N ALA A 84 -17.25 8.71 -11.99
CA ALA A 84 -17.58 8.21 -10.65
C ALA A 84 -18.67 7.12 -10.64
N ASP A 85 -19.73 7.29 -11.43
CA ASP A 85 -20.83 6.32 -11.54
C ASP A 85 -20.39 4.97 -12.12
N LYS A 86 -19.43 4.98 -13.05
CA LYS A 86 -18.88 3.75 -13.65
C LYS A 86 -18.03 2.95 -12.68
N PHE A 87 -17.33 3.64 -11.78
CA PHE A 87 -16.53 3.03 -10.72
C PHE A 87 -17.36 2.70 -9.46
N GLY A 88 -18.62 3.13 -9.40
CA GLY A 88 -19.44 3.04 -8.19
C GLY A 88 -18.78 3.72 -6.98
N LYS A 89 -17.93 4.72 -7.24
CA LYS A 89 -17.06 5.39 -6.26
C LYS A 89 -16.24 4.44 -5.38
N LYS A 90 -15.63 3.42 -5.99
CA LYS A 90 -14.80 2.42 -5.28
C LYS A 90 -13.38 2.41 -5.83
N MET A 91 -12.41 2.30 -4.92
CA MET A 91 -11.04 1.89 -5.24
C MET A 91 -10.77 0.56 -4.56
N TYR A 92 -10.16 -0.38 -5.28
CA TYR A 92 -9.93 -1.73 -4.79
C TYR A 92 -8.51 -1.84 -4.27
N GLY A 93 -8.39 -2.01 -2.96
CA GLY A 93 -7.14 -2.16 -2.24
C GLY A 93 -6.81 -3.62 -1.95
N ILE A 94 -5.69 -3.82 -1.28
CA ILE A 94 -5.21 -5.11 -0.81
C ILE A 94 -5.71 -5.36 0.63
N GLU A 95 -4.95 -6.09 1.44
CA GLU A 95 -5.34 -6.48 2.78
C GLU A 95 -5.62 -5.27 3.69
N PRO A 96 -6.53 -5.41 4.68
CA PRO A 96 -6.81 -4.37 5.65
C PRO A 96 -5.56 -3.82 6.32
N GLY A 97 -5.46 -2.49 6.38
CA GLY A 97 -4.34 -1.78 7.01
C GLY A 97 -3.15 -1.45 6.10
N SER A 98 -3.19 -1.85 4.82
CA SER A 98 -2.13 -1.57 3.84
C SER A 98 -2.48 -0.48 2.81
N ASN A 99 -3.68 0.09 2.89
CA ASN A 99 -4.28 0.91 1.83
C ASN A 99 -4.18 2.43 2.07
N GLN A 100 -3.28 2.89 2.95
CA GLN A 100 -3.22 4.28 3.40
C GLN A 100 -3.10 5.28 2.23
N LEU A 101 -2.28 5.00 1.22
CA LEU A 101 -2.15 5.87 0.04
C LEU A 101 -3.47 6.10 -0.72
N MET A 102 -4.35 5.09 -0.76
CA MET A 102 -5.68 5.24 -1.36
C MET A 102 -6.60 6.08 -0.49
N MET A 103 -6.51 5.92 0.84
CA MET A 103 -7.28 6.72 1.79
C MET A 103 -6.85 8.19 1.74
N ASP A 104 -5.54 8.45 1.67
CA ASP A 104 -4.96 9.79 1.53
C ASP A 104 -5.40 10.45 0.23
N ALA A 105 -5.41 9.69 -0.88
CA ALA A 105 -5.94 10.14 -2.16
C ALA A 105 -7.43 10.53 -2.09
N ILE A 106 -8.27 9.77 -1.38
CA ILE A 106 -9.69 10.12 -1.17
C ILE A 106 -9.82 11.42 -0.37
N ALA A 107 -9.00 11.56 0.67
CA ALA A 107 -9.04 12.71 1.58
C ALA A 107 -8.51 14.00 0.94
N ASP A 108 -7.74 13.91 -0.14
CA ASP A 108 -7.16 15.05 -0.82
C ASP A 108 -8.16 15.69 -1.81
N PRO A 109 -8.62 16.94 -1.54
CA PRO A 109 -9.62 17.61 -2.37
C PRO A 109 -9.17 17.81 -3.82
N GLN A 110 -7.86 17.80 -4.11
CA GLN A 110 -7.36 18.01 -5.47
C GLN A 110 -7.82 16.93 -6.46
N PHE A 111 -8.14 15.73 -5.96
CA PHE A 111 -8.57 14.60 -6.80
C PHE A 111 -10.09 14.52 -6.96
N GLY A 112 -10.88 15.26 -6.18
CA GLY A 112 -12.34 15.29 -6.30
C GLY A 112 -13.02 13.95 -6.00
N LEU A 113 -12.48 13.18 -5.04
CA LEU A 113 -12.92 11.82 -4.71
C LEU A 113 -13.93 11.77 -3.55
N ASP A 114 -14.71 12.83 -3.36
CA ASP A 114 -15.71 12.89 -2.29
C ASP A 114 -16.75 11.75 -2.40
N GLY A 115 -16.89 11.01 -1.29
CA GLY A 115 -17.78 9.85 -1.19
C GLY A 115 -17.24 8.59 -1.88
N TRP A 116 -15.97 8.57 -2.30
CA TRP A 116 -15.29 7.33 -2.64
C TRP A 116 -14.90 6.54 -1.39
N GLN A 117 -14.77 5.23 -1.56
CA GLN A 117 -14.33 4.32 -0.52
C GLN A 117 -13.29 3.34 -1.04
N VAL A 118 -12.41 2.91 -0.14
CA VAL A 118 -11.51 1.78 -0.39
C VAL A 118 -12.25 0.49 -0.06
N VAL A 119 -12.27 -0.43 -1.02
CA VAL A 119 -12.69 -1.81 -0.83
C VAL A 119 -11.44 -2.62 -0.51
N GLU A 120 -11.25 -2.94 0.76
CA GLU A 120 -10.14 -3.77 1.21
C GLU A 120 -10.39 -5.23 0.85
N SER A 121 -9.37 -5.93 0.34
CA SER A 121 -9.46 -7.30 -0.13
C SER A 121 -8.17 -8.08 0.13
N SER A 122 -7.44 -8.45 -0.92
CA SER A 122 -6.12 -9.07 -0.91
C SER A 122 -5.37 -8.66 -2.18
N GLU A 123 -4.07 -8.94 -2.25
CA GLU A 123 -3.30 -8.74 -3.50
C GLU A 123 -3.97 -9.44 -4.70
N ALA A 124 -4.36 -10.71 -4.54
CA ALA A 124 -5.04 -11.46 -5.59
C ALA A 124 -6.39 -10.85 -5.98
N GLY A 125 -7.16 -10.35 -5.00
CA GLY A 125 -8.40 -9.64 -5.27
C GLY A 125 -8.19 -8.38 -6.10
N MET A 126 -7.24 -7.54 -5.68
CA MET A 126 -6.90 -6.30 -6.38
C MET A 126 -6.37 -6.54 -7.79
N LEU A 127 -5.49 -7.53 -7.99
CA LEU A 127 -4.94 -7.87 -9.30
C LEU A 127 -6.00 -8.31 -10.31
N SER A 128 -7.04 -8.99 -9.82
CA SER A 128 -8.16 -9.40 -10.67
C SER A 128 -8.93 -8.22 -11.29
N GLU A 129 -8.93 -7.06 -10.62
CA GLU A 129 -9.57 -5.82 -11.12
C GLU A 129 -8.79 -5.16 -12.26
N VAL A 130 -7.50 -5.49 -12.42
CA VAL A 130 -6.62 -4.97 -13.47
C VAL A 130 -6.26 -6.01 -14.53
N GLY A 131 -6.87 -7.18 -14.49
CA GLY A 131 -6.69 -8.25 -15.49
C GLY A 131 -5.41 -9.05 -15.32
N TYR A 132 -4.94 -9.21 -14.08
CA TYR A 132 -3.85 -10.11 -13.67
C TYR A 132 -4.37 -11.32 -12.90
#